data_AF-A0A136L9B1-F1
#
_entry.id   AF-A0A136L9B1-F1
#
_cell.length_a   1.000
_cell.length_b   1.000
_cell.length_c   1.000
_cell.angle_alpha   90.00
_cell.angle_beta   90.00
_cell.angle_gamma   90.00
#
_symmetry.space_group_name_H-M   'P 1'
#
loop_
_entity.id
_entity.type
_entity.pdbx_description
1 polymer ?
#
loop_
_entity_poly.entity_id
_entity_poly.type
_entity_poly.pdbx_seq_one_letter_code
_entity_poly.pdbx_strand_id
1 'polypeptide(L)'
;MLVNDGREPIARTPFLRAVSLATGDVLRDKVFRVAELAPSERRVVGSLDLGGLDPTTTVLCAATEGPEVAWTLLCEPKEIEVSAAAVRARSIGSERVLLEPATPLVDARVTAGTARLSPRTFTLLAGSLEVRADSPLEDLRLRSVAGSHEIDWS
;
A
#
# COMPACT_ATOMS: atom_id res chain seq x y z
N MET A 1 8.99 13.40 -2.16
CA MET A 1 10.07 14.08 -1.40
C MET A 1 10.77 13.02 -0.57
N LEU A 2 12.09 13.04 -0.49
CA LEU A 2 12.84 12.20 0.46
C LEU A 2 13.24 13.04 1.68
N VAL A 3 13.24 12.41 2.85
CA VAL A 3 13.57 13.02 4.13
C VAL A 3 14.52 12.08 4.87
N ASN A 4 15.60 12.62 5.45
CA ASN A 4 16.52 11.90 6.32
C ASN A 4 16.52 12.54 7.70
N ASP A 5 15.71 12.02 8.62
CA ASP A 5 15.70 12.45 10.02
C ASP A 5 16.78 11.74 10.87
N GLY A 6 17.60 10.89 10.24
CA GLY A 6 18.66 10.13 10.87
C GLY A 6 19.89 10.99 11.22
N ARG A 7 20.80 10.37 11.98
CA ARG A 7 22.09 10.98 12.36
C ARG A 7 23.20 10.71 11.35
N GLU A 8 22.97 9.77 10.42
CA GLU A 8 23.91 9.34 9.41
C GLU A 8 23.36 9.66 8.01
N PRO A 9 24.23 9.88 7.01
CA PRO A 9 23.79 10.03 5.63
C PRO A 9 23.11 8.75 5.13
N ILE A 10 22.12 8.92 4.25
CA ILE A 10 21.45 7.80 3.58
C ILE A 10 21.62 7.91 2.07
N ALA A 11 21.75 6.77 1.41
CA ALA A 11 21.64 6.64 -0.03
C ALA A 11 20.43 5.75 -0.35
N ARG A 12 19.51 6.24 -1.18
CA ARG A 12 18.30 5.51 -1.59
C ARG A 12 18.03 5.73 -3.07
N THR A 13 17.49 4.70 -3.72
CA THR A 13 16.94 4.79 -5.09
C THR A 13 15.43 5.00 -4.99
N PRO A 14 14.90 6.22 -5.16
CA PRO A 14 13.47 6.43 -5.11
C PRO A 14 12.83 6.07 -6.45
N PHE A 15 11.56 5.70 -6.41
CA PHE A 15 10.72 5.56 -7.59
C PHE A 15 9.33 6.14 -7.36
N LEU A 16 8.68 6.53 -8.46
CA LEU A 16 7.26 6.87 -8.52
C LEU A 16 6.55 5.89 -9.45
N ARG A 17 5.33 5.48 -9.08
CA ARG A 17 4.46 4.63 -9.89
C ARG A 17 3.03 5.13 -9.84
N ALA A 18 2.40 5.27 -10.99
CA ALA A 18 0.95 5.33 -11.11
C ALA A 18 0.41 3.92 -11.29
N VAL A 19 -0.56 3.53 -10.48
CA VAL A 19 -1.09 2.17 -10.40
C VAL A 19 -2.60 2.20 -10.65
N SER A 20 -3.07 1.24 -11.46
CA SER A 20 -4.48 0.99 -11.69
C SER A 20 -5.15 0.49 -10.41
N LEU A 21 -6.18 1.18 -9.93
CA LEU A 21 -6.99 0.74 -8.80
C LEU A 21 -7.85 -0.49 -9.12
N ALA A 22 -8.10 -0.76 -10.41
CA ALA A 22 -8.90 -1.90 -10.85
C ALA A 22 -8.09 -3.20 -10.89
N THR A 23 -6.80 -3.13 -11.24
CA THR A 23 -5.98 -4.32 -11.52
C THR A 23 -4.69 -4.40 -10.73
N GLY A 24 -4.21 -3.30 -10.14
CA GLY A 24 -2.89 -3.23 -9.52
C GLY A 24 -1.75 -3.10 -10.53
N ASP A 25 -2.04 -3.01 -11.82
CA ASP A 25 -1.03 -2.84 -12.85
C ASP A 25 -0.37 -1.47 -12.76
N VAL A 26 0.94 -1.44 -13.02
CA VAL A 26 1.70 -0.20 -13.16
C VAL A 26 1.35 0.43 -14.51
N LEU A 27 0.65 1.56 -14.46
CA LEU A 27 0.26 2.34 -15.64
C LEU A 27 1.40 3.23 -16.13
N ARG A 28 2.21 3.71 -15.20
CA ARG A 28 3.37 4.57 -15.47
C ARG A 28 4.34 4.50 -14.32
N ASP A 29 5.63 4.51 -14.61
CA ASP A 29 6.65 4.57 -13.57
C ASP A 29 7.84 5.44 -13.94
N LYS A 30 8.62 5.76 -12.90
CA LYS A 30 9.91 6.44 -13.05
C LYS A 30 10.79 6.10 -11.86
N VAL A 31 11.90 5.46 -12.14
CA VAL A 31 12.99 5.24 -11.18
C VAL A 31 13.96 6.41 -11.31
N PHE A 32 14.33 7.01 -10.18
CA PHE A 32 15.28 8.11 -10.15
C PHE A 32 16.67 7.59 -9.83
N ARG A 33 17.67 8.44 -10.09
CA ARG A 33 19.05 8.17 -9.65
C ARG A 33 19.09 8.10 -8.13
N VAL A 34 20.09 7.39 -7.61
CA VAL A 34 20.39 7.34 -6.18
C VAL A 34 20.49 8.76 -5.63
N ALA A 35 19.72 9.02 -4.59
CA ALA A 35 19.71 10.27 -3.86
C ALA A 35 20.44 10.08 -2.55
N GLU A 36 21.56 10.77 -2.40
CA GLU A 36 22.29 10.90 -1.14
C GLU A 36 21.74 12.09 -0.36
N LEU A 37 21.29 11.83 0.87
CA LEU A 37 20.77 12.83 1.79
C LEU A 37 21.65 12.87 3.04
N ALA A 38 22.12 14.07 3.38
CA ALA A 38 22.79 14.32 4.64
C ALA A 38 21.83 14.14 5.84
N PRO A 39 22.35 13.98 7.07
CA PRO A 39 21.53 14.02 8.28
C PRO A 39 20.66 15.27 8.35
N SER A 40 19.40 15.12 8.75
CA SER A 40 18.40 16.21 8.84
C SER A 40 18.09 16.93 7.52
N GLU A 41 18.37 16.31 6.36
CA GLU A 41 18.06 16.87 5.05
C GLU A 41 16.70 16.41 4.51
N ARG A 42 16.00 17.29 3.79
CA ARG A 42 14.90 16.93 2.89
C ARG A 42 15.18 17.41 1.48
N ARG A 43 14.88 16.58 0.48
CA ARG A 43 15.12 16.89 -0.94
C ARG A 43 13.99 16.41 -1.85
N VAL A 44 13.64 17.25 -2.82
CA VAL A 44 12.79 16.83 -3.95
C VAL A 44 13.69 16.13 -4.98
N VAL A 45 13.46 14.83 -5.18
CA VAL A 45 14.27 13.97 -6.06
C VAL A 45 13.79 13.95 -7.51
N GLY A 46 12.56 14.40 -7.76
CA GLY A 46 12.01 14.55 -9.09
C GLY A 46 10.49 14.53 -9.10
N SER A 47 9.94 14.43 -10.31
CA SER A 47 8.52 14.43 -10.61
C SER A 47 8.17 13.40 -11.69
N LEU A 48 6.90 13.00 -11.69
CA LEU A 48 6.27 12.15 -12.69
C LEU A 48 5.13 12.94 -13.33
N ASP A 49 5.11 13.02 -14.67
CA ASP A 49 3.96 13.57 -15.40
C ASP A 49 2.85 12.52 -15.46
N LEU A 50 1.63 12.92 -15.14
CA LEU A 50 0.44 12.07 -15.07
C LEU A 50 -0.54 12.33 -16.22
N GLY A 51 -0.17 13.15 -17.20
CA GLY A 51 -1.01 13.45 -18.36
C GLY A 51 -1.58 12.20 -19.03
N GLY A 52 -2.89 12.21 -19.30
CA GLY A 52 -3.63 11.13 -19.95
C GLY A 52 -4.04 9.96 -19.04
N LEU A 53 -3.72 9.99 -17.75
CA LEU A 53 -4.24 9.02 -16.77
C LEU A 53 -5.57 9.49 -16.20
N ASP A 54 -6.49 8.55 -16.01
CA ASP A 54 -7.78 8.84 -15.37
C ASP A 54 -7.60 8.94 -13.84
N PRO A 55 -7.91 10.09 -13.23
CA PRO A 55 -7.71 10.28 -11.80
C PRO A 55 -8.65 9.44 -10.93
N THR A 56 -9.78 8.96 -11.46
CA THR A 56 -10.77 8.17 -10.71
C THR A 56 -10.35 6.71 -10.54
N THR A 57 -9.52 6.19 -11.44
CA THR A 57 -9.07 4.79 -11.46
C THR A 57 -7.57 4.63 -11.18
N THR A 58 -6.88 5.72 -10.85
CA THR A 58 -5.42 5.74 -10.68
C THR A 58 -5.00 6.23 -9.30
N VAL A 59 -4.04 5.53 -8.68
CA VAL A 59 -3.34 5.97 -7.47
C VAL A 59 -1.86 6.18 -7.75
N LEU A 60 -1.29 7.25 -7.20
CA LEU A 60 0.15 7.51 -7.26
C LEU A 60 0.81 6.96 -6.01
N CYS A 61 1.92 6.25 -6.17
CA CYS A 61 2.76 5.81 -5.06
C CYS A 61 4.23 6.17 -5.28
N ALA A 62 4.92 6.31 -4.15
CA ALA A 62 6.31 6.69 -4.04
C ALA A 62 6.96 5.80 -2.99
N ALA A 63 8.10 5.22 -3.32
CA ALA A 63 8.86 4.44 -2.36
C ALA A 63 10.35 4.51 -2.67
N THR A 64 11.14 4.03 -1.71
CA THR A 64 12.54 3.67 -1.92
C THR A 64 12.67 2.15 -1.89
N GLU A 65 13.87 1.61 -2.07
CA GLU A 65 14.14 0.20 -1.77
C GLU A 65 13.70 -0.11 -0.32
N GLY A 66 12.59 -0.85 -0.15
CA GLY A 66 11.96 -1.14 1.14
C GLY A 66 10.43 -1.27 1.07
N PRO A 67 9.77 -1.62 2.20
CA PRO A 67 8.31 -1.80 2.26
C PRO A 67 7.53 -0.50 2.38
N GLU A 68 8.20 0.62 2.63
CA GLU A 68 7.56 1.92 2.87
C GLU A 68 7.11 2.55 1.55
N VAL A 69 5.78 2.65 1.40
CA VAL A 69 5.14 3.25 0.24
C VAL A 69 4.30 4.43 0.71
N ALA A 70 4.72 5.65 0.35
CA ALA A 70 3.84 6.80 0.39
C ALA A 70 2.91 6.75 -0.83
N TRP A 71 1.66 7.17 -0.67
CA TRP A 71 0.69 7.15 -1.76
C TRP A 71 -0.27 8.33 -1.67
N THR A 72 -0.92 8.63 -2.78
CA THR A 72 -1.96 9.66 -2.87
C THR A 72 -2.94 9.35 -4.00
N LEU A 73 -4.21 9.71 -3.79
CA LEU A 73 -5.24 9.68 -4.83
C LEU A 73 -5.09 10.89 -5.75
N LEU A 74 -5.53 10.74 -6.99
CA LEU A 74 -5.52 11.84 -7.97
C LEU A 74 -6.87 12.59 -8.03
N CYS A 75 -7.86 12.14 -7.26
CA CYS A 75 -9.17 12.76 -7.06
C CYS A 75 -9.63 12.62 -5.60
N GLU A 76 -10.83 13.13 -5.30
CA GLU A 76 -11.43 12.97 -3.97
C GLU A 76 -11.80 11.49 -3.71
N PRO A 77 -11.69 10.98 -2.46
CA PRO A 77 -11.97 9.57 -2.16
C PRO A 77 -13.37 9.07 -2.54
N LYS A 78 -14.37 9.97 -2.64
CA LYS A 78 -15.75 9.63 -3.03
C LYS A 78 -15.92 9.46 -4.55
N GLU A 79 -14.94 9.89 -5.32
CA GLU A 79 -14.95 9.88 -6.79
C GLU A 79 -14.16 8.70 -7.35
N ILE A 80 -13.40 7.98 -6.52
CA ILE A 80 -12.62 6.84 -6.98
C ILE A 80 -13.55 5.71 -7.42
N GLU A 81 -13.19 5.08 -8.53
CA GLU A 81 -13.89 3.91 -9.06
C GLU A 81 -13.16 2.65 -8.60
N VAL A 82 -13.66 2.08 -7.50
CA VAL A 82 -13.14 0.84 -6.91
C VAL A 82 -14.26 -0.14 -6.65
N SER A 83 -13.96 -1.42 -6.74
CA SER A 83 -14.89 -2.51 -6.43
C SER A 83 -14.25 -3.49 -5.47
N ALA A 84 -15.00 -3.93 -4.47
CA ALA A 84 -14.52 -4.94 -3.54
C ALA A 84 -14.36 -6.27 -4.28
N ALA A 85 -13.13 -6.80 -4.28
CA ALA A 85 -12.82 -8.15 -4.74
C ALA A 85 -12.61 -9.09 -3.54
N ALA A 86 -12.81 -10.40 -3.77
CA ALA A 86 -12.41 -11.42 -2.80
C ALA A 86 -10.89 -11.36 -2.58
N VAL A 87 -10.49 -11.53 -1.33
CA VAL A 87 -9.08 -11.51 -0.92
C VAL A 87 -8.71 -12.90 -0.46
N ARG A 88 -7.70 -13.50 -1.11
CA ARG A 88 -7.16 -14.77 -0.67
C ARG A 88 -6.44 -14.59 0.66
N ALA A 89 -6.65 -15.52 1.57
CA ALA A 89 -6.01 -15.53 2.87
C ALA A 89 -5.44 -16.91 3.17
N ARG A 90 -4.19 -16.92 3.65
CA ARG A 90 -3.52 -18.14 4.10
C ARG A 90 -3.02 -17.98 5.52
N SER A 91 -3.34 -18.92 6.39
CA SER A 91 -2.76 -18.96 7.74
C SER A 91 -1.26 -19.29 7.67
N ILE A 92 -0.43 -18.52 8.38
CA ILE A 92 0.99 -18.81 8.61
C ILE A 92 1.20 -19.04 10.12
N GLY A 93 0.35 -19.89 10.70
CA GLY A 93 0.24 -20.13 12.13
C GLY A 93 -1.03 -19.53 12.74
N SER A 94 -1.27 -19.80 14.03
CA SER A 94 -2.51 -19.40 14.71
C SER A 94 -2.72 -17.89 14.81
N GLU A 95 -1.64 -17.11 14.82
CA GLU A 95 -1.64 -15.67 15.09
C GLU A 95 -1.21 -14.85 13.85
N ARG A 96 -1.10 -15.49 12.68
CA ARG A 96 -0.60 -14.84 11.47
C ARG A 96 -1.40 -15.25 10.25
N VAL A 97 -1.77 -14.27 9.44
CA VAL A 97 -2.43 -14.48 8.16
C VAL A 97 -1.71 -13.68 7.08
N LEU A 98 -1.53 -14.30 5.94
CA LEU A 98 -1.08 -13.64 4.72
C LEU A 98 -2.31 -13.30 3.88
N LEU A 99 -2.47 -12.02 3.56
CA LEU A 99 -3.51 -11.51 2.68
C LEU A 99 -2.93 -11.28 1.28
N GLU A 100 -3.62 -11.80 0.27
CA GLU A 100 -3.22 -11.74 -1.14
C GLU A 100 -4.40 -11.22 -1.98
N PRO A 101 -4.64 -9.91 -2.00
CA PRO A 101 -5.74 -9.35 -2.76
C PRO A 101 -5.43 -9.36 -4.26
N ALA A 102 -6.45 -9.61 -5.08
CA ALA A 102 -6.33 -9.55 -6.54
C ALA A 102 -6.29 -8.10 -7.08
N THR A 103 -6.78 -7.14 -6.30
CA THR A 103 -6.85 -5.72 -6.65
C THR A 103 -6.30 -4.88 -5.49
N PRO A 104 -5.84 -3.64 -5.75
CA PRO A 104 -5.41 -2.74 -4.70
C PRO A 104 -6.45 -2.56 -3.58
N LEU A 105 -5.95 -2.50 -2.35
CA LEU A 105 -6.72 -2.19 -1.16
C LEU A 105 -6.32 -0.80 -0.67
N VAL A 106 -7.21 0.19 -0.84
CA VAL A 106 -6.99 1.58 -0.40
C VAL A 106 -7.65 1.80 0.95
N ASP A 107 -6.89 2.35 1.90
CA ASP A 107 -7.32 2.60 3.29
C ASP A 107 -8.09 1.41 3.90
N ALA A 108 -7.46 0.23 3.79
CA ALA A 108 -8.01 -0.99 4.30
C ALA A 108 -7.81 -1.13 5.80
N ARG A 109 -8.80 -1.76 6.44
CA ARG A 109 -8.82 -2.09 7.85
C ARG A 109 -9.15 -3.56 8.02
N VAL A 110 -8.29 -4.24 8.77
CA VAL A 110 -8.47 -5.63 9.17
C VAL A 110 -8.89 -5.70 10.64
N THR A 111 -9.77 -6.65 10.96
CA THR A 111 -10.22 -6.95 12.32
C THR A 111 -10.39 -8.46 12.50
N ALA A 112 -10.11 -8.99 13.69
CA ALA A 112 -10.32 -10.40 14.03
C ALA A 112 -10.76 -10.47 15.49
N GLY A 113 -12.04 -10.74 15.75
CA GLY A 113 -12.61 -10.78 17.10
C GLY A 113 -12.17 -9.57 17.96
N THR A 114 -11.53 -9.87 19.10
CA THR A 114 -10.92 -8.88 20.00
C THR A 114 -9.40 -8.74 19.86
N ALA A 115 -8.78 -9.48 18.93
CA ALA A 115 -7.33 -9.52 18.76
C ALA A 115 -6.76 -8.16 18.33
N ARG A 116 -5.56 -7.82 18.80
CA ARG A 116 -4.82 -6.64 18.33
C ARG A 116 -3.99 -7.04 17.12
N LEU A 117 -4.20 -6.35 16.01
CA LEU A 117 -3.56 -6.66 14.73
C LEU A 117 -2.46 -5.67 14.38
N SER A 118 -1.41 -6.17 13.72
CA SER A 118 -0.31 -5.39 13.17
C SER A 118 0.04 -5.86 11.75
N PRO A 119 -0.12 -5.02 10.71
CA PRO A 119 -0.82 -3.73 10.75
C PRO A 119 -2.34 -3.92 10.89
N ARG A 120 -3.02 -2.93 11.48
CA ARG A 120 -4.50 -2.89 11.55
C ARG A 120 -5.13 -2.13 10.39
N THR A 121 -4.46 -1.08 9.94
CA THR A 121 -4.86 -0.22 8.83
C THR A 121 -3.71 -0.09 7.86
N PHE A 122 -3.99 -0.22 6.57
CA PHE A 122 -2.95 -0.24 5.54
C PHE A 122 -3.50 0.15 4.18
N THR A 123 -2.60 0.50 3.26
CA THR A 123 -2.90 0.53 1.82
C THR A 123 -1.94 -0.43 1.14
N LEU A 124 -2.48 -1.36 0.37
CA LEU A 124 -1.72 -2.39 -0.34
C LEU A 124 -2.01 -2.26 -1.82
N LEU A 125 -1.06 -1.72 -2.58
CA LEU A 125 -1.22 -1.46 -4.01
C LEU A 125 -0.78 -2.62 -4.89
N ALA A 126 0.03 -3.54 -4.35
CA ALA A 126 0.48 -4.74 -5.02
C ALA A 126 1.02 -5.76 -3.99
N GLY A 127 1.05 -7.03 -4.38
CA GLY A 127 1.65 -8.10 -3.60
C GLY A 127 0.78 -8.57 -2.43
N SER A 128 1.44 -9.06 -1.39
CA SER A 128 0.81 -9.66 -0.22
C SER A 128 1.20 -8.93 1.07
N LEU A 129 0.37 -9.08 2.09
CA LEU A 129 0.59 -8.47 3.39
C LEU A 129 0.42 -9.49 4.51
N GLU A 130 1.45 -9.63 5.34
CA GLU A 130 1.36 -10.39 6.58
C GLU A 130 0.69 -9.52 7.66
N VAL A 131 -0.41 -10.02 8.22
CA VAL A 131 -1.06 -9.47 9.40
C VAL A 131 -0.79 -10.39 10.58
N ARG A 132 -0.27 -9.81 11.66
CA ARG A 132 0.04 -10.50 12.92
C ARG A 132 -0.95 -10.11 14.00
N ALA A 133 -1.29 -11.06 14.86
CA ALA A 133 -2.15 -10.88 16.02
C ALA A 133 -1.40 -11.18 17.33
N ASP A 134 -1.92 -10.69 18.45
CA ASP A 134 -1.48 -11.03 19.81
C ASP A 134 -2.21 -12.26 20.40
N SER A 135 -3.19 -12.79 19.66
CA SER A 135 -3.97 -13.97 20.01
C SER A 135 -4.40 -14.70 18.73
N PRO A 136 -4.90 -15.94 18.81
CA PRO A 136 -5.46 -16.63 17.67
C PRO A 136 -6.48 -15.79 16.89
N LEU A 137 -6.43 -15.90 15.56
CA LEU A 137 -7.29 -15.15 14.66
C LEU A 137 -8.68 -15.81 14.57
N GLU A 138 -9.70 -15.10 15.05
CA GLU A 138 -11.12 -15.48 14.94
C GLU A 138 -11.89 -14.38 14.21
N ASP A 139 -12.92 -14.75 13.43
CA ASP A 139 -13.79 -13.79 12.72
C ASP A 139 -13.03 -12.71 11.92
N LEU A 140 -12.05 -13.13 11.11
CA LEU A 140 -11.27 -12.20 10.29
C LEU A 140 -12.18 -11.48 9.29
N ARG A 141 -12.16 -10.14 9.34
CA ARG A 141 -12.90 -9.26 8.43
C ARG A 141 -11.97 -8.22 7.85
N LEU A 142 -12.20 -7.89 6.60
CA LEU A 142 -11.46 -6.89 5.86
C LEU A 142 -12.42 -5.91 5.20
N ARG A 143 -12.15 -4.62 5.36
CA ARG A 143 -12.90 -3.54 4.72
C ARG A 143 -11.91 -2.54 4.13
N SER A 144 -12.20 -1.97 2.98
CA SER A 144 -11.45 -0.85 2.39
C SER A 144 -12.42 0.27 1.97
N VAL A 145 -11.92 1.29 1.27
CA VAL A 145 -12.79 2.27 0.59
C VAL A 145 -13.77 1.59 -0.37
N ALA A 146 -13.40 0.46 -0.96
CA ALA A 146 -14.27 -0.30 -1.86
C ALA A 146 -15.41 -1.06 -1.15
N GLY A 147 -15.43 -1.05 0.20
CA GLY A 147 -16.42 -1.75 1.01
C GLY A 147 -15.85 -2.98 1.70
N SER A 148 -16.73 -3.90 2.08
CA SER A 148 -16.34 -5.15 2.76
C SER A 148 -15.83 -6.17 1.73
N HIS A 149 -14.73 -6.83 2.05
CA HIS A 149 -14.15 -7.87 1.22
C HIS A 149 -14.50 -9.25 1.78
N GLU A 150 -14.84 -10.17 0.89
CA GLU A 150 -14.89 -11.59 1.20
C GLU A 150 -13.47 -12.10 1.41
N ILE A 151 -13.28 -12.95 2.43
CA ILE A 151 -12.01 -13.62 2.69
C ILE A 151 -12.11 -15.07 2.19
N ASP A 152 -11.33 -15.38 1.17
CA ASP A 152 -11.23 -16.71 0.58
C ASP A 152 -10.05 -17.47 1.20
N TRP A 153 -10.34 -18.46 2.04
CA TRP A 153 -9.31 -19.20 2.78
C TRP A 153 -8.73 -20.34 1.93
N SER A 154 -7.40 -20.32 1.78
CA SER A 154 -6.60 -21.35 1.09
C SER A 154 -5.81 -22.24 2.03
#